data_AF-A0AAP9Y1F9-F1
#
_entry.id   AF-A0AAP9Y1F9-F1
#
_cell.length_a   1.000
_cell.length_b   1.000
_cell.length_c   1.000
_cell.angle_alpha   90.00
_cell.angle_beta   90.00
_cell.angle_gamma   90.00
#
_symmetry.space_group_name_H-M   'P 1'
#
loop_
_entity.id
_entity.type
_entity.pdbx_description
1 polymer ?
#
loop_
_entity_poly.entity_id
_entity_poly.type
_entity_poly.pdbx_seq_one_letter_code
_entity_poly.pdbx_strand_id
1 'polypeptide(L)'
;MNSRTASFRRPPRAASLALAGAALSLLLSGCNSLYSEGATAGAGIAGAAVAAKVTNNAAVATGIGLGAVAAARAGVQYTQRVAHTYSQAQIADAAGPLPVGGVARWSAHHTVPIEDDEYGRVTVSRLISVGPLDCKEIVFAVDSDAKHAAAASAASGAAAPAAASAASAAAAATPPAQLGSSFYVATICRDGPKWKWASAEPATARWGALQ
;
A
#
# COMPACT_ATOMS: atom_id res chain seq x y z
N MET A 1 -14.32 68.96 -6.31
CA MET A 1 -14.87 67.66 -5.88
C MET A 1 -15.47 66.95 -7.09
N ASN A 2 -14.91 65.83 -7.56
CA ASN A 2 -15.57 64.93 -8.52
C ASN A 2 -15.53 63.51 -7.94
N SER A 3 -16.65 63.06 -7.39
CA SER A 3 -16.81 61.73 -6.82
C SER A 3 -17.11 60.72 -7.94
N ARG A 4 -16.12 59.92 -8.33
CA ARG A 4 -16.36 58.73 -9.18
C ARG A 4 -16.86 57.59 -8.30
N THR A 5 -18.16 57.33 -8.34
CA THR A 5 -18.77 56.13 -7.76
C THR A 5 -18.38 54.90 -8.58
N ALA A 6 -17.55 54.03 -8.02
CA ALA A 6 -17.24 52.73 -8.60
C ALA A 6 -18.41 51.76 -8.36
N SER A 7 -19.19 51.48 -9.41
CA SER A 7 -20.23 50.47 -9.40
C SER A 7 -19.63 49.08 -9.57
N PHE A 8 -19.61 48.27 -8.49
CA PHE A 8 -19.27 46.84 -8.56
C PHE A 8 -20.40 46.08 -9.25
N ARG A 9 -20.18 45.64 -10.49
CA ARG A 9 -21.07 44.69 -11.20
C ARG A 9 -20.95 43.31 -10.54
N ARG A 10 -22.08 42.76 -10.08
CA ARG A 10 -22.17 41.34 -9.69
C ARG A 10 -21.93 40.46 -10.93
N PRO A 11 -21.12 39.39 -10.84
CA PRO A 11 -20.91 38.49 -11.96
C PRO A 11 -22.21 37.72 -12.29
N PRO A 12 -22.42 37.32 -13.54
CA PRO A 12 -23.61 36.56 -13.94
C PRO A 12 -23.59 35.17 -13.30
N ARG A 13 -24.74 34.70 -12.80
CA ARG A 13 -24.92 33.37 -12.15
C ARG A 13 -24.43 32.20 -13.01
N ALA A 14 -24.43 32.36 -14.34
CA ALA A 14 -23.88 31.38 -15.29
C ALA A 14 -22.36 31.19 -15.14
N ALA A 15 -21.61 32.24 -14.82
CA ALA A 15 -20.17 32.14 -14.57
C ALA A 15 -19.88 31.38 -13.26
N SER A 16 -20.73 31.54 -12.24
CA SER A 16 -20.63 30.80 -10.98
C SER A 16 -20.90 29.30 -11.14
N LEU A 17 -21.89 28.93 -11.98
CA LEU A 17 -22.20 27.53 -12.31
C LEU A 17 -21.12 26.88 -13.18
N ALA A 18 -20.54 27.61 -14.13
CA ALA A 18 -19.45 27.10 -14.97
C ALA A 18 -18.17 26.85 -14.15
N LEU A 19 -17.83 27.74 -13.20
CA LEU A 19 -16.71 27.54 -12.28
C LEU A 19 -16.94 26.37 -11.31
N ALA A 20 -18.16 26.19 -10.82
CA ALA A 20 -18.51 25.05 -9.97
C ALA A 20 -18.45 23.72 -10.74
N GLY A 21 -18.91 23.71 -12.00
CA GLY A 21 -18.80 22.54 -12.88
C GLY A 21 -17.36 22.16 -13.19
N ALA A 22 -16.51 23.15 -13.50
CA ALA A 22 -15.08 22.92 -13.76
C ALA A 22 -14.33 22.37 -12.53
N ALA A 23 -14.63 22.89 -11.34
CA ALA A 23 -14.05 22.41 -10.08
C ALA A 23 -14.47 20.97 -9.76
N LEU A 24 -15.71 20.59 -10.08
CA LEU A 24 -16.21 19.23 -9.87
C LEU A 24 -15.57 18.22 -10.85
N SER A 25 -15.27 18.62 -12.09
CA SER A 25 -14.55 17.75 -13.04
C SER A 25 -13.09 17.51 -12.68
N LEU A 26 -12.43 18.44 -11.96
CA LEU A 26 -11.07 18.26 -11.42
C LEU A 26 -11.01 17.28 -10.23
N LEU A 27 -12.12 17.10 -9.51
CA LEU A 27 -12.21 16.16 -8.38
C LEU A 27 -12.46 14.72 -8.83
N LEU A 28 -13.01 14.50 -10.04
CA LEU A 28 -13.37 13.16 -10.52
C LEU A 28 -12.23 12.40 -11.23
N SER A 29 -11.16 13.07 -11.67
CA SER A 29 -10.02 12.42 -12.32
C SER A 29 -8.93 11.95 -11.35
N GLY A 30 -9.13 12.10 -10.04
CA GLY A 30 -8.11 11.91 -8.99
C GLY A 30 -8.38 10.77 -7.99
N CYS A 31 -9.08 9.69 -8.34
CA CYS A 31 -9.36 8.59 -7.38
C CYS A 31 -8.12 7.84 -6.85
N ASN A 32 -6.91 8.17 -7.30
CA ASN A 32 -5.70 7.41 -6.98
C ASN A 32 -4.79 8.17 -6.01
N SER A 33 -5.29 8.48 -4.80
CA SER A 33 -4.54 8.44 -3.53
C SER A 33 -5.39 9.00 -2.38
N LEU A 34 -6.57 8.39 -2.14
CA LEU A 34 -7.47 8.78 -1.05
C LEU A 34 -6.74 8.85 0.31
N TYR A 35 -5.73 8.00 0.53
CA TYR A 35 -4.94 7.99 1.75
C TYR A 35 -4.04 9.22 1.91
N SER A 36 -3.19 9.55 0.93
CA SER A 36 -2.26 10.68 1.05
C SER A 36 -2.96 12.04 0.89
N GLU A 37 -3.94 12.11 -0.01
CA GLU A 37 -4.74 13.31 -0.23
C GLU A 37 -5.72 13.53 0.92
N GLY A 38 -6.36 12.47 1.42
CA GLY A 38 -7.23 12.54 2.60
C GLY A 38 -6.48 12.97 3.86
N ALA A 39 -5.27 12.43 4.08
CA ALA A 39 -4.43 12.84 5.22
C ALA A 39 -4.08 14.34 5.17
N THR A 40 -3.70 14.86 3.99
CA THR A 40 -3.33 16.27 3.84
C THR A 40 -4.54 17.21 3.88
N ALA A 41 -5.65 16.84 3.25
CA ALA A 41 -6.90 17.60 3.30
C ALA A 41 -7.46 17.65 4.73
N GLY A 42 -7.51 16.52 5.43
CA GLY A 42 -7.94 16.43 6.83
C GLY A 42 -7.04 17.27 7.75
N ALA A 43 -5.72 17.19 7.58
CA ALA A 43 -4.78 17.99 8.37
C ALA A 43 -4.88 19.49 8.09
N GLY A 44 -5.18 19.90 6.85
CA GLY A 44 -5.42 21.31 6.51
C GLY A 44 -6.66 21.86 7.22
N ILE A 45 -7.76 21.11 7.21
CA ILE A 45 -9.01 21.49 7.88
C ILE A 45 -8.84 21.51 9.40
N ALA A 46 -8.25 20.45 9.97
CA ALA A 46 -7.98 20.38 11.41
C ALA A 46 -6.98 21.46 11.86
N GLY A 47 -5.92 21.69 11.09
CA GLY A 47 -4.92 22.73 11.35
C GLY A 47 -5.53 24.13 11.36
N ALA A 48 -6.45 24.43 10.43
CA ALA A 48 -7.19 25.69 10.41
C ALA A 48 -8.10 25.85 11.63
N ALA A 49 -8.79 24.77 12.04
CA ALA A 49 -9.66 24.79 13.22
C ALA A 49 -8.88 25.02 14.52
N VAL A 50 -7.73 24.36 14.68
CA VAL A 50 -6.84 24.57 15.83
C VAL A 50 -6.25 25.98 15.79
N ALA A 51 -5.77 26.45 14.64
CA ALA A 51 -5.24 27.79 14.47
C ALA A 51 -6.25 28.87 14.91
N ALA A 52 -7.52 28.74 14.48
CA ALA A 52 -8.58 29.68 14.82
C ALA A 52 -8.94 29.71 16.31
N LYS A 53 -8.60 28.67 17.08
CA LYS A 53 -8.83 28.61 18.54
C LYS A 53 -7.71 29.26 19.34
N VAL A 54 -6.49 29.28 18.80
CA VAL A 54 -5.28 29.64 19.58
C VAL A 54 -4.62 30.93 19.12
N THR A 55 -4.92 31.43 17.91
CA THR A 55 -4.33 32.67 17.41
C THR A 55 -5.28 33.47 16.51
N ASN A 56 -5.21 34.79 16.63
CA ASN A 56 -5.86 35.74 15.71
C ASN A 56 -4.86 36.34 14.70
N ASN A 57 -3.61 35.87 14.69
CA ASN A 57 -2.58 36.34 13.76
C ASN A 57 -2.56 35.45 12.51
N ALA A 58 -2.80 36.06 11.34
CA ALA A 58 -2.87 35.35 10.07
C ALA A 58 -1.56 34.63 9.70
N ALA A 59 -0.40 35.21 10.01
CA ALA A 59 0.89 34.58 9.74
C ALA A 59 1.10 33.36 10.65
N VAL A 60 0.73 33.44 11.93
CA VAL A 60 0.80 32.31 12.86
C VAL A 60 -0.18 31.21 12.45
N ALA A 61 -1.41 31.56 12.09
CA ALA A 61 -2.42 30.61 11.64
C ALA A 61 -1.98 29.86 10.37
N THR A 62 -1.39 30.59 9.42
CA THR A 62 -0.82 30.00 8.19
C THR A 62 0.34 29.06 8.52
N GLY A 63 1.20 29.46 9.46
CA GLY A 63 2.30 28.61 9.95
C GLY A 63 1.83 27.30 10.56
N ILE A 64 0.78 27.33 11.40
CA ILE A 64 0.16 26.14 11.98
C ILE A 64 -0.43 25.24 10.89
N GLY A 65 -1.16 25.82 9.93
CA GLY A 65 -1.76 25.08 8.82
C GLY A 65 -0.72 24.37 7.96
N LEU A 66 0.34 25.07 7.54
CA LEU A 66 1.44 24.50 6.77
C LEU A 66 2.20 23.43 7.58
N GLY A 67 2.41 23.66 8.88
CA GLY A 67 3.03 22.70 9.77
C GLY A 67 2.22 21.40 9.90
N ALA A 68 0.89 21.50 10.05
CA ALA A 68 0.00 20.34 10.13
C ALA A 68 0.00 19.52 8.84
N VAL A 69 -0.07 20.18 7.68
CA VAL A 69 -0.01 19.49 6.37
C VAL A 69 1.35 18.83 6.15
N ALA A 70 2.45 19.50 6.51
CA ALA A 70 3.79 18.93 6.44
C ALA A 70 3.94 17.69 7.34
N ALA A 71 3.44 17.77 8.58
CA ALA A 71 3.42 16.66 9.52
C ALA A 71 2.59 15.48 8.98
N ALA A 72 1.42 15.73 8.38
CA ALA A 72 0.60 14.69 7.77
C ALA A 72 1.33 13.98 6.63
N ARG A 73 2.02 14.72 5.76
CA ARG A 73 2.84 14.12 4.69
C ARG A 73 3.97 13.26 5.25
N ALA A 74 4.68 13.76 6.26
CA ALA A 74 5.72 12.98 6.93
C ALA A 74 5.17 11.70 7.57
N GLY A 75 3.99 11.79 8.19
CA GLY A 75 3.28 10.64 8.74
C GLY A 75 2.91 9.60 7.69
N VAL A 76 2.31 10.02 6.56
CA VAL A 76 1.98 9.13 5.43
C VAL A 76 3.24 8.41 4.92
N GLN A 77 4.30 9.17 4.65
CA GLN A 77 5.57 8.63 4.17
C GLN A 77 6.19 7.65 5.16
N TYR A 78 6.07 7.91 6.46
CA TYR A 78 6.52 6.98 7.50
C TYR A 78 5.70 5.68 7.48
N THR A 79 4.37 5.77 7.40
CA THR A 79 3.52 4.58 7.35
C THR A 79 3.79 3.71 6.14
N GLN A 80 4.04 4.31 4.97
CA GLN A 80 4.45 3.59 3.76
C GLN A 80 5.77 2.85 3.99
N ARG A 81 6.78 3.52 4.55
CA ARG A 81 8.06 2.84 4.89
C ARG A 81 7.87 1.65 5.82
N VAL A 82 7.02 1.79 6.84
CA VAL A 82 6.75 0.70 7.78
C VAL A 82 6.04 -0.47 7.08
N ALA A 83 5.04 -0.20 6.25
CA ALA A 83 4.32 -1.20 5.47
C ALA A 83 5.27 -2.01 4.57
N HIS A 84 6.17 -1.36 3.83
CA HIS A 84 7.18 -2.04 2.99
C HIS A 84 8.08 -3.00 3.78
N THR A 85 8.51 -2.62 4.98
CA THR A 85 9.36 -3.47 5.81
C THR A 85 8.62 -4.63 6.48
N TYR A 86 7.29 -4.56 6.59
CA TYR A 86 6.49 -5.53 7.34
C TYR A 86 6.53 -6.93 6.72
N SER A 87 6.24 -7.05 5.42
CA SER A 87 6.26 -8.33 4.72
C SER A 87 7.65 -8.96 4.72
N GLN A 88 8.70 -8.15 4.52
CA GLN A 88 10.09 -8.61 4.60
C GLN A 88 10.44 -9.16 5.99
N ALA A 89 9.93 -8.53 7.05
CA ALA A 89 10.10 -9.01 8.42
C ALA A 89 9.36 -10.34 8.65
N GLN A 90 8.13 -10.48 8.15
CA GLN A 90 7.34 -11.72 8.27
C GLN A 90 8.03 -12.89 7.56
N ILE A 91 8.59 -12.68 6.37
CA ILE A 91 9.34 -13.70 5.64
C ILE A 91 10.63 -14.07 6.40
N ALA A 92 11.36 -13.07 6.90
CA ALA A 92 12.60 -13.29 7.64
C ALA A 92 12.36 -14.05 8.95
N ASP A 93 11.27 -13.75 9.66
CA ASP A 93 10.90 -14.43 10.91
C ASP A 93 10.49 -15.88 10.64
N ALA A 94 9.74 -16.14 9.57
CA ALA A 94 9.35 -17.50 9.16
C ALA A 94 10.56 -18.34 8.71
N ALA A 95 11.51 -17.75 7.98
CA ALA A 95 12.68 -18.45 7.45
C ALA A 95 13.82 -18.61 8.47
N GLY A 96 13.93 -17.68 9.41
CA GLY A 96 14.98 -17.62 10.43
C GLY A 96 15.25 -18.93 11.18
N PRO A 97 14.23 -19.59 11.75
CA PRO A 97 14.42 -20.85 12.50
C PRO A 97 14.63 -22.08 11.61
N LEU A 98 14.41 -21.99 10.29
CA LEU A 98 14.50 -23.15 9.40
C LEU A 98 15.94 -23.61 9.18
N PRO A 99 16.22 -24.93 9.17
CA PRO A 99 17.47 -25.46 8.63
C PRO A 99 17.50 -25.32 7.10
N VAL A 100 18.67 -25.54 6.48
CA VAL A 100 18.78 -25.61 5.02
C VAL A 100 17.86 -26.72 4.48
N GLY A 101 17.08 -26.41 3.45
CA GLY A 101 16.04 -27.26 2.89
C GLY A 101 14.71 -27.28 3.67
N GLY A 102 14.67 -26.66 4.85
CA GLY A 102 13.44 -26.48 5.62
C GLY A 102 12.49 -25.50 4.95
N VAL A 103 11.20 -25.77 5.04
CA VAL A 103 10.15 -24.96 4.38
C VAL A 103 9.12 -24.51 5.41
N ALA A 104 8.73 -23.24 5.38
CA ALA A 104 7.63 -22.68 6.15
C ALA A 104 6.63 -21.94 5.25
N ARG A 105 5.44 -21.70 5.80
CA ARG A 105 4.50 -20.72 5.25
C ARG A 105 4.75 -19.37 5.89
N TRP A 106 4.50 -18.30 5.14
CA TRP A 106 4.52 -16.93 5.63
C TRP A 106 3.27 -16.20 5.14
N SER A 107 2.85 -15.18 5.88
CA SER A 107 1.80 -14.25 5.45
C SER A 107 2.04 -12.86 6.05
N ALA A 108 1.59 -11.85 5.32
CA ALA A 108 1.55 -10.46 5.73
C ALA A 108 0.10 -9.98 5.72
N HIS A 109 -0.42 -9.64 6.91
CA HIS A 109 -1.77 -9.10 7.09
C HIS A 109 -1.69 -7.62 7.45
N HIS A 110 -2.36 -6.76 6.68
CA HIS A 110 -2.40 -5.32 6.93
C HIS A 110 -3.74 -4.91 7.54
N THR A 111 -3.71 -4.31 8.72
CA THR A 111 -4.93 -3.78 9.39
C THR A 111 -5.51 -2.56 8.66
N VAL A 112 -4.68 -1.85 7.89
CA VAL A 112 -5.08 -0.71 7.07
C VAL A 112 -4.89 -1.10 5.59
N PRO A 113 -5.96 -1.11 4.78
CA PRO A 113 -5.92 -1.59 3.40
C PRO A 113 -5.25 -0.54 2.48
N ILE A 114 -3.93 -0.44 2.56
CA ILE A 114 -3.10 0.36 1.65
C ILE A 114 -2.40 -0.56 0.64
N GLU A 115 -1.99 -1.74 1.09
CA GLU A 115 -1.44 -2.84 0.29
C GLU A 115 -2.26 -4.13 0.48
N ASP A 116 -2.24 -5.03 -0.51
CA ASP A 116 -2.95 -6.31 -0.43
C ASP A 116 -2.26 -7.26 0.57
N ASP A 117 -3.06 -8.13 1.21
CA ASP A 117 -2.53 -9.21 2.04
C ASP A 117 -1.86 -10.27 1.15
N GLU A 118 -0.61 -10.61 1.47
CA GLU A 118 0.20 -11.54 0.70
C GLU A 118 0.53 -12.77 1.55
N TYR A 119 0.60 -13.93 0.91
CA TYR A 119 0.92 -15.21 1.55
C TYR A 119 1.74 -16.09 0.60
N GLY A 120 2.48 -17.03 1.19
CA GLY A 120 3.21 -17.99 0.40
C GLY A 120 4.11 -18.90 1.23
N ARG A 121 5.14 -19.42 0.57
CA ARG A 121 6.09 -20.38 1.13
C ARG A 121 7.50 -19.79 1.10
N VAL A 122 8.32 -20.13 2.08
CA VAL A 122 9.74 -19.76 2.12
C VAL A 122 10.57 -20.98 2.48
N THR A 123 11.72 -21.12 1.84
CA THR A 123 12.71 -22.17 2.10
C THR A 123 14.11 -21.57 2.19
N VAL A 124 14.99 -22.23 2.94
CA VAL A 124 16.41 -21.86 3.03
C VAL A 124 17.18 -22.68 2.01
N SER A 125 17.73 -22.05 0.97
CA SER A 125 18.51 -22.73 -0.07
C SER A 125 19.92 -23.08 0.42
N ARG A 126 20.57 -22.15 1.12
CA ARG A 126 21.93 -22.32 1.66
C ARG A 126 22.26 -21.35 2.79
N LEU A 127 23.31 -21.67 3.54
CA LEU A 127 23.95 -20.71 4.44
C LEU A 127 24.93 -19.87 3.63
N ILE A 128 24.84 -18.54 3.76
CA ILE A 128 25.77 -17.60 3.12
C ILE A 128 26.98 -17.36 4.02
N SER A 129 26.73 -17.25 5.33
CA SER A 129 27.76 -17.01 6.33
C SER A 129 27.39 -17.72 7.63
N VAL A 130 28.38 -18.28 8.31
CA VAL A 130 28.27 -18.89 9.64
C VAL A 130 29.41 -18.38 10.51
N GLY A 131 29.12 -17.99 11.76
CA GLY A 131 30.12 -17.52 12.72
C GLY A 131 29.89 -16.06 13.15
N PRO A 132 30.69 -15.07 12.69
CA PRO A 132 30.56 -13.68 13.14
C PRO A 132 29.23 -13.04 12.72
N LEU A 133 28.63 -13.52 11.62
CA LEU A 133 27.29 -13.19 11.16
C LEU A 133 26.65 -14.47 10.62
N ASP A 134 25.50 -14.84 11.19
CA ASP A 134 24.69 -15.94 10.68
C ASP A 134 23.77 -15.42 9.58
N CYS A 135 24.06 -15.75 8.32
CA CYS A 135 23.28 -15.31 7.16
C CYS A 135 22.84 -16.49 6.30
N LYS A 136 21.62 -16.39 5.76
CA LYS A 136 20.96 -17.43 4.96
C LYS A 136 20.49 -16.86 3.63
N GLU A 137 20.62 -17.65 2.58
CA GLU A 137 19.91 -17.42 1.33
C GLU A 137 18.56 -18.12 1.43
N ILE A 138 17.50 -17.39 1.08
CA ILE A 138 16.13 -17.88 1.09
C ILE A 138 15.55 -17.80 -0.32
N VAL A 139 14.70 -18.76 -0.63
CA VAL A 139 13.82 -18.73 -1.80
C VAL A 139 12.39 -18.68 -1.28
N PHE A 140 11.62 -17.68 -1.68
CA PHE A 140 10.24 -17.53 -1.28
C PHE A 140 9.32 -17.40 -2.49
N ALA A 141 8.08 -17.81 -2.30
CA ALA A 141 7.02 -17.73 -3.27
C ALA A 141 5.92 -16.80 -2.75
N VAL A 142 5.29 -16.06 -3.65
CA VAL A 142 4.04 -15.31 -3.42
C VAL A 142 2.95 -16.01 -4.21
N ASP A 143 1.89 -16.45 -3.52
CA ASP A 143 0.83 -17.26 -4.11
C ASP A 143 -0.31 -16.38 -4.65
N SER A 144 -0.55 -16.43 -5.97
CA SER A 144 -1.62 -15.65 -6.62
C SER A 144 -3.04 -16.19 -6.33
N ASP A 145 -3.13 -17.33 -5.65
CA ASP A 145 -4.28 -18.23 -5.68
C ASP A 145 -5.53 -17.70 -4.95
N ALA A 146 -5.40 -17.03 -3.80
CA ALA A 146 -6.54 -16.46 -3.08
C ALA A 146 -7.04 -15.14 -3.70
N LYS A 147 -6.15 -14.34 -4.30
CA LYS A 147 -6.52 -13.12 -5.03
C LYS A 147 -7.36 -13.46 -6.27
N HIS A 148 -6.97 -14.51 -7.01
CA HIS A 148 -7.74 -15.00 -8.16
C HIS A 148 -9.04 -15.73 -7.75
N ALA A 149 -9.04 -16.52 -6.67
CA ALA A 149 -10.25 -17.17 -6.19
C ALA A 149 -11.31 -16.16 -5.68
N ALA A 150 -10.90 -15.14 -4.92
CA ALA A 150 -11.80 -14.09 -4.44
C ALA A 150 -12.34 -13.22 -5.60
N ALA A 151 -11.48 -12.86 -6.56
CA ALA A 151 -11.90 -12.12 -7.76
C ALA A 151 -12.84 -12.94 -8.66
N ALA A 152 -12.60 -14.25 -8.82
CA ALA A 152 -13.49 -15.15 -9.54
C ALA A 152 -14.85 -15.33 -8.81
N SER A 153 -14.84 -15.33 -7.48
CA SER A 153 -16.05 -15.39 -6.65
C SER A 153 -16.87 -14.10 -6.73
N ALA A 154 -16.19 -12.94 -6.76
CA ALA A 154 -16.82 -11.63 -6.90
C ALA A 154 -17.37 -11.38 -8.32
N ALA A 155 -16.71 -11.91 -9.35
CA ALA A 155 -17.16 -11.80 -10.74
C ALA A 155 -18.30 -12.76 -11.09
N SER A 156 -18.43 -13.88 -10.38
CA SER A 156 -19.45 -14.90 -10.68
C SER A 156 -20.74 -14.75 -9.87
N GLY A 157 -20.76 -13.97 -8.78
CA GLY A 157 -21.92 -13.86 -7.88
C GLY A 157 -22.38 -15.21 -7.32
N ALA A 158 -21.52 -16.24 -7.36
CA ALA A 158 -21.87 -17.61 -7.05
C ALA A 158 -21.56 -17.92 -5.58
N ALA A 159 -22.60 -18.31 -4.82
CA ALA A 159 -22.42 -18.97 -3.54
C ALA A 159 -21.66 -20.29 -3.76
N ALA A 160 -20.64 -20.54 -2.94
CA ALA A 160 -19.81 -21.74 -3.01
C ALA A 160 -20.65 -23.03 -2.97
N PRO A 161 -20.42 -24.01 -3.86
CA PRO A 161 -20.98 -25.33 -3.66
C PRO A 161 -20.08 -26.13 -2.72
N ALA A 162 -20.73 -26.79 -1.76
CA ALA A 162 -20.15 -27.87 -0.99
C ALA A 162 -19.79 -29.05 -1.92
N ALA A 163 -18.75 -29.78 -1.52
CA ALA A 163 -18.15 -30.91 -2.20
C ALA A 163 -19.12 -31.87 -2.93
N ALA A 164 -18.79 -32.24 -4.17
CA ALA A 164 -19.14 -33.51 -4.79
C ALA A 164 -18.20 -33.84 -5.98
N SER A 165 -18.00 -35.13 -6.20
CA SER A 165 -17.01 -35.79 -7.04
C SER A 165 -17.45 -36.01 -8.50
N ALA A 166 -16.48 -36.52 -9.29
CA ALA A 166 -16.60 -37.33 -10.51
C ALA A 166 -16.60 -36.64 -11.90
N ALA A 167 -15.49 -36.91 -12.61
CA ALA A 167 -15.36 -37.39 -14.00
C ALA A 167 -15.90 -36.59 -15.20
N SER A 168 -14.92 -36.22 -16.05
CA SER A 168 -14.87 -36.26 -17.53
C SER A 168 -15.86 -35.41 -18.36
N ALA A 169 -15.31 -34.44 -19.08
CA ALA A 169 -15.40 -34.39 -20.55
C ALA A 169 -14.39 -33.38 -21.10
N ALA A 170 -13.51 -33.85 -21.99
CA ALA A 170 -12.59 -33.01 -22.74
C ALA A 170 -13.31 -32.31 -23.90
N ALA A 171 -13.27 -30.97 -23.92
CA ALA A 171 -13.42 -30.18 -25.14
C ALA A 171 -12.82 -28.78 -24.92
N ALA A 172 -11.90 -28.40 -25.83
CA ALA A 172 -11.21 -27.11 -25.92
C ALA A 172 -10.34 -26.73 -24.72
N ALA A 173 -9.12 -27.30 -24.67
CA ALA A 173 -8.07 -26.86 -23.75
C ALA A 173 -7.57 -25.44 -24.13
N THR A 174 -8.29 -24.42 -23.69
CA THR A 174 -7.63 -23.24 -23.14
C THR A 174 -6.64 -23.75 -22.09
N PRO A 175 -5.34 -23.40 -22.13
CA PRO A 175 -4.42 -23.76 -21.05
C PRO A 175 -5.05 -23.33 -19.72
N PRO A 176 -5.08 -24.18 -18.68
CA PRO A 176 -5.64 -23.77 -17.40
C PRO A 176 -4.96 -22.48 -16.97
N ALA A 177 -5.76 -21.49 -16.57
CA ALA A 177 -5.26 -20.26 -15.97
C ALA A 177 -4.23 -20.66 -14.91
N GLN A 178 -2.99 -20.20 -15.09
CA GLN A 178 -1.89 -20.59 -14.23
C GLN A 178 -2.21 -20.08 -12.82
N LEU A 179 -2.57 -20.99 -11.90
CA LEU A 179 -2.37 -20.77 -10.47
C LEU A 179 -0.85 -20.71 -10.26
N GLY A 180 -0.29 -19.52 -10.50
CA GLY A 180 1.14 -19.30 -10.51
C GLY A 180 1.59 -18.73 -9.18
N SER A 181 2.54 -19.38 -8.52
CA SER A 181 3.33 -18.71 -7.49
C SER A 181 4.52 -18.03 -8.16
N SER A 182 4.77 -16.77 -7.81
CA SER A 182 5.98 -16.07 -8.25
C SER A 182 7.10 -16.33 -7.27
N PHE A 183 8.26 -16.81 -7.75
CA PHE A 183 9.40 -17.16 -6.92
C PHE A 183 10.48 -16.09 -6.92
N TYR A 184 11.10 -15.88 -5.76
CA TYR A 184 12.09 -14.85 -5.52
C TYR A 184 13.20 -15.36 -4.61
N VAL A 185 14.41 -14.79 -4.76
CA VAL A 185 15.58 -15.09 -3.93
C VAL A 185 15.94 -13.86 -3.11
N ALA A 186 16.29 -14.05 -1.84
CA ALA A 186 16.76 -13.00 -0.97
C ALA A 186 17.76 -13.53 0.07
N THR A 187 18.40 -12.58 0.77
CA THR A 187 19.33 -12.85 1.85
C THR A 187 18.77 -12.30 3.15
N ILE A 188 18.84 -13.09 4.22
CA ILE A 188 18.53 -12.67 5.59
C ILE A 188 19.74 -12.89 6.49
N CYS A 189 19.93 -12.03 7.49
CA CYS A 189 20.98 -12.15 8.48
C CYS A 189 20.42 -12.02 9.89
N ARG A 190 21.06 -12.68 10.84
CA ARG A 190 20.69 -12.64 12.25
C ARG A 190 21.26 -11.38 12.92
N ASP A 191 20.38 -10.58 13.49
CA ASP A 191 20.70 -9.40 14.30
C ASP A 191 20.16 -9.65 15.73
N GLY A 192 21.06 -10.15 16.60
CA GLY A 192 20.70 -10.61 17.95
C GLY A 192 19.67 -11.76 17.93
N PRO A 193 18.51 -11.62 18.59
CA PRO A 193 17.49 -12.65 18.59
C PRO A 193 16.62 -12.66 17.32
N LYS A 194 16.72 -11.66 16.44
CA LYS A 194 15.84 -11.49 15.28
C LYS A 194 16.57 -11.79 13.97
N TRP A 195 15.83 -12.29 12.99
CA TRP A 195 16.29 -12.37 11.60
C TRP A 195 15.79 -11.15 10.84
N LYS A 196 16.68 -10.52 10.07
CA LYS A 196 16.38 -9.32 9.29
C LYS A 196 16.70 -9.54 7.83
N TRP A 197 15.91 -8.89 6.98
CA TRP A 197 16.23 -8.75 5.57
C TRP A 197 17.57 -8.06 5.40
N ALA A 198 18.47 -8.66 4.61
CA ALA A 198 19.83 -8.19 4.40
C ALA A 198 20.15 -7.94 2.91
N SER A 199 19.26 -8.34 2.00
CA SER A 199 19.43 -8.04 0.58
C SER A 199 19.16 -6.57 0.30
N ALA A 200 20.15 -5.88 -0.27
CA ALA A 200 20.10 -4.45 -0.61
C ALA A 200 19.84 -4.19 -2.11
N GLU A 201 19.39 -5.20 -2.87
CA GLU A 201 19.12 -5.01 -4.31
C GLU A 201 18.07 -3.91 -4.51
N PRO A 202 18.27 -2.99 -5.49
CA PRO A 202 17.37 -1.89 -5.73
C PRO A 202 15.98 -2.41 -6.05
N ALA A 203 14.97 -1.65 -5.61
CA ALA A 203 13.55 -1.86 -5.85
C ALA A 203 13.24 -2.04 -7.36
N THR A 204 13.43 -3.25 -7.88
CA THR A 204 13.07 -3.61 -9.26
C THR A 204 11.59 -3.93 -9.29
N ALA A 205 10.86 -3.45 -10.31
CA ALA A 205 9.39 -3.59 -10.44
C ALA A 205 8.87 -5.05 -10.33
N ARG A 206 9.79 -6.01 -10.35
CA ARG A 206 9.60 -7.44 -10.16
C ARG A 206 8.86 -7.81 -8.86
N TRP A 207 8.98 -7.05 -7.77
CA TRP A 207 8.46 -7.47 -6.44
C TRP A 207 7.15 -6.79 -6.02
N GLY A 208 6.60 -5.87 -6.83
CA GLY A 208 5.38 -5.14 -6.48
C GLY A 208 5.48 -4.45 -5.11
N ALA A 209 4.54 -4.76 -4.21
CA ALA A 209 4.49 -4.20 -2.85
C ALA A 209 5.60 -4.69 -1.90
N LEU A 210 6.38 -5.72 -2.27
CA LEU A 210 7.46 -6.30 -1.45
C LEU A 210 8.82 -5.62 -1.67
N GLN A 211 8.86 -4.54 -2.45
CA GLN A 211 10.02 -3.64 -2.57
C GLN A 211 10.35 -2.96 -1.23
#